data_AF-A0A6J4Y5J4-F1
#
_entry.id   AF-A0A6J4Y5J4-F1
#
_cell.length_a   1.000
_cell.length_b   1.000
_cell.length_c   1.000
_cell.angle_alpha   90.00
_cell.angle_beta   90.00
_cell.angle_gamma   90.00
#
_symmetry.space_group_name_H-M   'P 1'
#
loop_
_entity.id
_entity.type
_entity.pdbx_description
1 polymer ?
#
loop_
_entity_poly.entity_id
_entity_poly.type
_entity_poly.pdbx_seq_one_letter_code
_entity_poly.pdbx_strand_id
1 'polypeptide(L)'
;MHIKNDNPAYGAELEAFAGIPTFMRQPATRNLKGMDVAVVGIPFDGGAASYRSGTRMGPRKIRESSLTIWGYNRVLDVAPLDVLKLVDYGDIAIEPPNIETTMGLIPIVTPKEATATMAPLLPMLSIPA
;
A
#
# COMPACT_ATOMS: atom_id res chain seq x y z
N MET A 1 2.31 -24.07 10.02
CA MET A 1 3.42 -23.48 9.26
C MET A 1 3.39 -21.99 9.57
N HIS A 2 4.27 -21.56 10.47
CA HIS A 2 4.21 -20.24 11.12
C HIS A 2 5.13 -19.30 10.35
N ILE A 3 4.58 -18.56 9.38
CA ILE A 3 5.31 -17.50 8.69
C ILE A 3 5.41 -16.36 9.68
N LYS A 4 6.54 -16.29 10.38
CA LYS A 4 6.84 -15.22 11.32
C LYS A 4 7.11 -13.98 10.47
N ASN A 5 6.18 -13.04 10.46
CA ASN A 5 6.51 -11.66 10.15
C ASN A 5 7.55 -11.26 11.21
N ASP A 6 8.81 -11.14 10.80
CA ASP A 6 9.95 -10.91 11.68
C ASP A 6 10.14 -9.42 12.00
N ASN A 7 9.19 -8.57 11.58
CA ASN A 7 9.20 -7.13 11.83
C ASN A 7 9.10 -6.83 13.34
N PRO A 8 10.23 -6.57 14.02
CA PRO A 8 10.27 -6.46 15.48
C PRO A 8 9.83 -5.07 15.97
N ALA A 9 9.63 -4.11 15.06
CA ALA A 9 9.42 -2.71 15.40
C ALA A 9 7.94 -2.29 15.48
N TYR A 10 7.01 -3.11 14.95
CA TYR A 10 5.61 -2.68 14.75
C TYR A 10 4.54 -3.70 15.17
N GLY A 11 4.92 -4.71 15.95
CA GLY A 11 3.96 -5.62 16.59
C GLY A 11 3.50 -6.77 15.71
N ALA A 12 4.42 -7.41 14.98
CA ALA A 12 4.14 -8.64 14.25
C ALA A 12 3.49 -9.74 15.13
N GLU A 13 3.81 -9.72 16.42
CA GLU A 13 3.30 -10.61 17.45
C GLU A 13 2.05 -10.09 18.20
N LEU A 14 1.52 -8.92 17.83
CA LEU A 14 0.28 -8.38 18.38
C LEU A 14 -0.96 -8.95 17.66
N GLU A 15 -2.11 -8.95 18.31
CA GLU A 15 -3.38 -9.26 17.65
C GLU A 15 -3.80 -8.15 16.67
N ALA A 16 -4.60 -8.47 15.65
CA ALA A 16 -4.90 -7.56 14.53
C ALA A 16 -5.51 -6.20 14.94
N PHE A 17 -6.13 -6.10 16.12
CA PHE A 17 -6.71 -4.87 16.65
C PHE A 17 -5.70 -4.00 17.44
N ALA A 18 -4.45 -4.45 17.61
CA ALA A 18 -3.40 -3.78 18.36
C ALA A 18 -2.17 -3.46 17.47
N GLY A 19 -1.44 -2.42 17.85
CA GLY A 19 -0.26 -1.93 17.13
C GLY A 19 -0.56 -0.76 16.19
N ILE A 20 0.46 -0.32 15.46
CA ILE A 20 0.34 0.78 14.50
C ILE A 20 -0.21 0.20 13.18
N PRO A 21 -1.31 0.74 12.62
CA PRO A 21 -1.95 0.19 11.43
C PRO A 21 -1.23 0.63 10.15
N THR A 22 -0.02 0.11 9.92
CA THR A 22 0.66 0.18 8.62
C THR A 22 0.17 -0.92 7.68
N PHE A 23 0.38 -0.74 6.38
CA PHE A 23 -0.01 -1.74 5.39
C PHE A 23 0.66 -3.10 5.67
N MET A 24 -0.13 -4.14 5.91
CA MET A 24 0.32 -5.50 6.25
C MET A 24 1.36 -5.57 7.38
N ARG A 25 1.33 -4.60 8.31
CA ARG A 25 2.34 -4.45 9.39
C ARG A 25 3.78 -4.35 8.88
N GLN A 26 3.97 -3.79 7.70
CA GLN A 26 5.32 -3.52 7.19
C GLN A 26 5.88 -2.25 7.85
N PRO A 27 7.22 -2.10 7.90
CA PRO A 27 7.84 -0.92 8.50
C PRO A 27 7.36 0.37 7.84
N ALA A 28 7.06 1.40 8.65
CA ALA A 28 6.80 2.73 8.16
C ALA A 28 8.13 3.47 7.95
N THR A 29 8.60 3.61 6.71
CA THR A 29 9.78 4.43 6.42
C THR A 29 9.73 5.07 5.05
N ARG A 30 10.33 6.25 4.96
CA ARG A 30 10.55 6.96 3.69
C ARG A 30 11.87 6.60 3.02
N ASN A 31 12.68 5.75 3.66
CA ASN A 31 13.91 5.24 3.07
C ASN A 31 13.62 4.04 2.18
N LEU A 32 13.79 4.21 0.87
CA LEU A 32 13.55 3.17 -0.14
C LEU A 32 14.79 2.30 -0.43
N LYS A 33 15.93 2.55 0.24
CA LYS A 33 17.18 1.87 -0.07
C LYS A 33 17.07 0.36 0.17
N GLY A 34 17.20 -0.41 -0.91
CA GLY A 34 17.15 -1.86 -0.87
C GLY A 34 15.76 -2.45 -0.61
N MET A 35 14.71 -1.62 -0.74
CA MET A 35 13.32 -2.06 -0.77
C MET A 35 12.93 -2.33 -2.22
N ASP A 36 12.12 -3.36 -2.42
CA ASP A 36 11.56 -3.68 -3.73
C ASP A 36 10.28 -2.87 -3.90
N VAL A 37 9.34 -3.01 -2.96
CA VAL A 37 7.99 -2.46 -3.06
C VAL A 37 7.77 -1.38 -2.02
N ALA A 38 7.21 -0.26 -2.43
CA ALA A 38 6.69 0.74 -1.52
C ALA A 38 5.19 0.95 -1.72
N VAL A 39 4.45 1.00 -0.63
CA VAL A 39 3.01 1.29 -0.64
C VAL A 39 2.81 2.74 -0.25
N VAL A 40 2.16 3.49 -1.13
CA VAL A 40 1.88 4.92 -0.95
C VAL A 40 0.38 5.14 -0.99
N GLY A 41 -0.14 5.87 0.00
CA GLY A 41 -1.51 6.35 0.00
C GLY A 41 -1.63 7.73 -0.62
N ILE A 42 -2.70 7.93 -1.39
CA ILE A 42 -3.10 9.25 -1.91
C ILE A 42 -4.48 9.58 -1.33
N PRO A 43 -4.54 10.32 -0.20
CA PRO A 43 -5.79 10.59 0.50
C PRO A 43 -6.55 11.77 -0.14
N PHE A 44 -6.90 11.66 -1.43
CA PHE A 44 -7.53 12.73 -2.19
C PHE A 44 -8.87 12.31 -2.82
N ASP A 45 -9.85 13.21 -2.80
CA ASP A 45 -11.15 13.04 -3.44
C ASP A 45 -11.72 14.35 -3.99
N GLY A 46 -10.89 15.38 -4.19
CA GLY A 46 -11.33 16.71 -4.63
C GLY A 46 -11.94 16.76 -6.03
N GLY A 47 -11.74 15.72 -6.85
CA GLY A 47 -12.41 15.55 -8.14
C GLY A 47 -13.76 14.81 -8.09
N ALA A 48 -14.21 14.37 -6.90
CA ALA A 48 -15.50 13.72 -6.72
C ALA A 48 -16.63 14.76 -6.82
N ALA A 49 -17.04 15.07 -8.05
CA ALA A 49 -18.16 15.98 -8.35
C ALA A 49 -19.53 15.38 -8.00
N SER A 50 -19.59 14.10 -7.64
CA SER A 50 -20.81 13.43 -7.22
C SER A 50 -20.92 13.43 -5.69
N TYR A 51 -22.11 13.71 -5.16
CA TYR A 51 -22.52 13.86 -3.75
C TYR A 51 -21.92 12.89 -2.69
N ARG A 52 -21.21 11.84 -3.10
CA ARG A 52 -20.60 10.82 -2.25
C ARG A 52 -19.10 11.05 -2.11
N SER A 53 -18.72 12.10 -1.39
CA SER A 53 -17.33 12.30 -0.95
C SER A 53 -16.93 11.30 0.13
N GLY A 54 -15.62 11.19 0.42
CA GLY A 54 -15.11 10.36 1.51
C GLY A 54 -14.00 9.38 1.11
N THR A 55 -13.70 9.22 -0.19
CA THR A 55 -12.64 8.30 -0.64
C THR A 55 -11.24 8.74 -0.16
N ARG A 56 -11.07 10.00 0.28
CA ARG A 56 -9.85 10.47 0.98
C ARG A 56 -9.51 9.65 2.23
N MET A 57 -10.50 9.02 2.87
CA MET A 57 -10.30 8.13 4.03
C MET A 57 -9.92 6.69 3.63
N GLY A 58 -9.97 6.37 2.33
CA GLY A 58 -9.71 5.05 1.78
C GLY A 58 -8.34 4.48 2.17
N PRO A 59 -7.22 5.19 1.94
CA PRO A 59 -5.89 4.67 2.28
C PRO A 59 -5.76 4.23 3.74
N ARG A 60 -6.31 5.00 4.68
CA ARG A 60 -6.34 4.63 6.11
C ARG A 60 -7.14 3.34 6.32
N LYS A 61 -8.32 3.23 5.73
CA LYS A 61 -9.18 2.06 5.92
C LYS A 61 -8.62 0.79 5.29
N ILE A 62 -7.91 0.93 4.17
CA ILE A 62 -7.18 -0.17 3.53
C ILE A 62 -6.09 -0.69 4.46
N ARG A 63 -5.29 0.19 5.09
CA ARG A 63 -4.27 -0.22 6.05
C ARG A 63 -4.88 -0.97 7.23
N GLU A 64 -5.95 -0.45 7.83
CA GLU A 64 -6.68 -1.13 8.93
C GLU A 64 -7.17 -2.52 8.51
N SER A 65 -7.78 -2.63 7.32
CA SER A 65 -8.30 -3.90 6.82
C SER A 65 -7.21 -4.90 6.48
N SER A 66 -6.03 -4.41 6.07
CA SER A 66 -4.89 -5.26 5.71
C SER A 66 -4.32 -6.07 6.88
N LEU A 67 -4.60 -5.67 8.13
CA LEU A 67 -4.10 -6.34 9.33
C LEU A 67 -4.66 -7.75 9.52
N THR A 68 -5.76 -8.09 8.84
CA THR A 68 -6.35 -9.44 8.88
C THR A 68 -5.77 -10.37 7.80
N ILE A 69 -4.91 -9.85 6.90
CA ILE A 69 -4.35 -10.62 5.79
C ILE A 69 -3.11 -11.37 6.28
N TRP A 70 -3.13 -12.69 6.16
CA TRP A 70 -2.09 -13.61 6.66
C TRP A 70 -0.88 -13.78 5.71
N GLY A 71 -0.71 -12.88 4.74
CA GLY A 71 0.49 -12.81 3.89
C GLY A 71 0.73 -13.98 2.93
N TYR A 72 -0.13 -15.00 2.89
CA TYR A 72 0.00 -16.18 2.04
C TYR A 72 -1.24 -16.41 1.18
N ASN A 73 -1.04 -16.58 -0.13
CA ASN A 73 -2.08 -16.92 -1.08
C ASN A 73 -2.07 -18.43 -1.34
N ARG A 74 -3.12 -19.12 -0.86
CA ARG A 74 -3.27 -20.58 -0.99
C ARG A 74 -3.46 -21.05 -2.44
N VAL A 75 -4.10 -20.25 -3.29
CA VAL A 75 -4.43 -20.67 -4.68
C VAL A 75 -3.18 -20.69 -5.54
N LEU A 76 -2.31 -19.69 -5.35
CA LEU A 76 -1.05 -19.58 -6.08
C LEU A 76 0.12 -20.24 -5.34
N ASP A 77 -0.09 -20.66 -4.10
CA ASP A 77 0.95 -21.20 -3.20
C ASP A 77 2.16 -20.26 -3.05
N VAL A 78 1.89 -18.97 -2.87
CA VAL A 78 2.93 -17.93 -2.77
C VAL A 78 2.70 -17.04 -1.56
N ALA A 79 3.78 -16.75 -0.84
CA ALA A 79 3.88 -15.68 0.14
C ALA A 79 4.72 -14.52 -0.46
N PRO A 80 4.10 -13.41 -0.89
CA PRO A 80 4.82 -12.32 -1.55
C PRO A 80 5.92 -11.69 -0.68
N LEU A 81 5.73 -11.67 0.64
CA LEU A 81 6.65 -11.07 1.60
C LEU A 81 7.92 -11.92 1.83
N ASP A 82 7.95 -13.19 1.41
CA ASP A 82 9.16 -14.02 1.50
C ASP A 82 10.16 -13.68 0.40
N VAL A 83 9.69 -13.07 -0.69
CA VAL A 83 10.49 -12.78 -1.90
C VAL A 83 10.73 -11.29 -2.08
N LEU A 84 9.77 -10.44 -1.68
CA LEU A 84 9.81 -9.00 -1.89
C LEU A 84 9.94 -8.24 -0.57
N LYS A 85 10.87 -7.28 -0.52
CA LYS A 85 10.98 -6.33 0.59
C LYS A 85 9.98 -5.20 0.40
N LEU A 86 8.94 -5.19 1.23
CA LEU A 86 7.88 -4.20 1.19
C LEU A 86 8.01 -3.17 2.32
N VAL A 87 7.70 -1.91 2.01
CA VAL A 87 7.64 -0.81 2.97
C VAL A 87 6.32 -0.03 2.85
N ASP A 88 5.80 0.44 3.98
CA ASP A 88 4.75 1.48 3.97
C ASP A 88 5.43 2.86 3.93
N TYR A 89 5.31 3.54 2.80
CA TYR A 89 5.90 4.87 2.60
C TYR A 89 5.05 5.99 3.24
N GLY A 90 3.84 5.64 3.70
CA GLY A 90 2.86 6.58 4.22
C GLY A 90 2.08 7.26 3.08
N ASP A 91 1.66 8.50 3.34
CA ASP A 91 0.79 9.24 2.44
C ASP A 91 1.53 10.43 1.80
N ILE A 92 1.14 10.75 0.56
CA ILE A 92 1.59 11.97 -0.13
C ILE A 92 0.85 13.17 0.48
N ALA A 93 1.57 14.27 0.67
CA ALA A 93 0.97 15.53 1.06
C ALA A 93 0.17 16.10 -0.10
N ILE A 94 -1.09 16.45 0.16
CA ILE A 94 -2.02 17.01 -0.83
C ILE A 94 -2.45 18.41 -0.42
N GLU A 95 -2.98 19.17 -1.37
CA GLU A 95 -3.64 20.44 -1.12
C GLU A 95 -5.15 20.30 -1.36
N PRO A 96 -5.97 20.03 -0.32
CA PRO A 96 -7.39 19.74 -0.48
C PRO A 96 -8.21 20.76 -1.30
N PRO A 97 -8.00 22.08 -1.20
CA PRO A 97 -8.79 23.06 -1.95
C PRO A 97 -8.36 23.20 -3.41
N ASN A 98 -7.15 22.80 -3.79
CA ASN A 98 -6.61 23.01 -5.13
C ASN A 98 -6.33 21.67 -5.82
N ILE A 99 -7.20 21.32 -6.77
CA ILE A 99 -7.09 20.10 -7.56
C ILE A 99 -5.84 20.15 -8.44
N GLU A 100 -5.58 21.27 -9.11
CA GLU A 100 -4.45 21.40 -10.03
C GLU A 100 -3.11 21.26 -9.29
N THR A 101 -2.96 21.93 -8.14
CA THR A 101 -1.77 21.74 -7.29
C THR A 101 -1.65 20.29 -6.85
N THR A 102 -2.73 19.69 -6.34
CA THR A 102 -2.68 18.31 -5.85
C THR A 102 -2.32 17.32 -6.96
N MET A 103 -2.88 17.48 -8.16
CA MET A 103 -2.54 16.65 -9.31
C MET A 103 -1.08 16.83 -9.75
N GLY A 104 -0.51 18.03 -9.60
CA GLY A 104 0.91 18.27 -9.84
C GLY A 104 1.83 17.66 -8.76
N LEU A 105 1.36 17.52 -7.52
CA LEU A 105 2.09 16.90 -6.42
C LEU A 105 2.08 15.36 -6.49
N ILE A 106 1.06 14.77 -7.11
CA ILE A 106 1.01 13.32 -7.36
C ILE A 106 1.95 13.05 -8.54
N PRO A 107 3.12 12.43 -8.33
CA PRO A 107 3.96 12.06 -9.45
C PRO A 107 3.18 11.09 -10.33
N ILE A 108 3.10 11.37 -11.63
CA ILE A 108 2.75 10.35 -12.61
C ILE A 108 3.90 9.34 -12.52
N VAL A 109 3.70 8.26 -11.78
CA VAL A 109 4.64 7.14 -11.80
C VAL A 109 4.52 6.55 -13.21
N THR A 110 5.38 7.03 -14.11
CA THR A 110 5.46 6.49 -15.45
C THR A 110 6.06 5.07 -15.36
N PRO A 111 5.58 4.10 -16.14
CA PRO A 111 6.01 2.70 -16.05
C PRO A 111 7.53 2.46 -16.22
N LYS A 112 8.29 3.47 -16.66
CA LYS A 112 9.75 3.37 -16.90
C LYS A 112 10.61 3.50 -15.65
N GLU A 113 10.05 3.98 -14.54
CA GLU A 113 10.71 4.03 -13.22
C GLU A 113 10.16 2.98 -12.25
N ALA A 114 9.21 2.15 -12.71
CA ALA A 114 8.68 0.98 -11.97
C ALA A 114 9.67 -0.20 -11.89
N THR A 115 10.94 0.02 -12.27
CA THR A 115 12.03 -0.97 -12.20
C THR A 115 12.59 -1.15 -10.78
N ALA A 116 12.14 -0.34 -9.82
CA ALA A 116 12.20 -0.64 -8.38
C ALA A 116 10.77 -0.83 -7.86
N THR A 117 10.14 -1.88 -8.39
CA THR A 117 9.09 -2.71 -7.77
C THR A 117 7.94 -2.03 -7.02
N MET A 118 7.43 -0.87 -7.41
CA MET A 118 6.03 -0.52 -7.09
C MET A 118 5.07 -1.25 -8.03
N ALA A 119 4.68 -2.48 -7.66
CA ALA A 119 3.64 -3.21 -8.38
C ALA A 119 2.25 -2.63 -8.02
N PRO A 120 1.49 -2.05 -8.98
CA PRO A 120 0.06 -1.85 -8.79
C PRO A 120 -0.63 -3.23 -8.76
N LEU A 121 -1.37 -3.51 -7.70
CA LEU A 121 -2.13 -4.76 -7.52
C LEU A 121 -3.37 -4.84 -8.43
N LEU A 122 -3.16 -4.85 -9.75
CA LEU A 122 -4.15 -5.26 -10.74
C LEU A 122 -3.44 -6.01 -11.88
N PRO A 123 -3.43 -7.36 -11.89
CA PRO A 123 -3.02 -8.08 -13.07
C PRO A 123 -4.18 -8.10 -14.07
N MET A 124 -3.91 -7.62 -15.28
CA MET A 124 -4.65 -8.05 -16.47
C MET A 124 -4.52 -9.58 -16.56
N LEU A 125 -5.63 -10.30 -16.33
CA LEU A 125 -5.80 -11.66 -16.82
C LEU A 125 -6.38 -11.54 -18.23
N SER A 126 -5.51 -11.61 -19.24
CA SER A 126 -5.90 -11.97 -20.60
C SER A 126 -6.22 -13.47 -20.61
N ILE A 127 -7.50 -13.81 -20.65
CA ILE A 127 -7.98 -15.16 -20.99
C ILE A 127 -7.83 -15.30 -22.51
N PRO A 128 -6.98 -16.21 -23.05
CA PRO A 128 -7.10 -16.59 -24.45
C PRO A 128 -8.33 -17.50 -24.62
N ALA A 129 -9.04 -17.33 -25.74
CA ALA A 129 -10.08 -18.24 -26.19
C ALA A 129 -9.52 -19.62 -26.55
#